data_AF-A0A7J6R1B5-F1
#
_entry.id   AF-A0A7J6R1B5-F1
#
_cell.length_a   1.000
_cell.length_b   1.000
_cell.length_c   1.000
_cell.angle_alpha   90.00
_cell.angle_beta   90.00
_cell.angle_gamma   90.00
#
_symmetry.space_group_name_H-M   'P 1'
#
loop_
_entity.id
_entity.type
_entity.pdbx_description
1 polymer ?
#
loop_
_entity_poly.entity_id
_entity_poly.type
_entity_poly.pdbx_seq_one_letter_code
_entity_poly.pdbx_strand_id
1 'polypeptide(L)'
;MPAMGFEPGTLRVFEEGFKQQFEKEDLQSTVLEISRVVSIFLLLSYICFLVFQMYTHLSIFESESGEDADEPTINVPTSLTLLLVSTLLVSLNSEYLVGSIEGVVSSYSVSSSFIGVILLPIVGNACEHASAIRMCIIDKPEIAIGIAVGSCTQIALFVVPFAVIVGWCMGVSMDLDFGMLG
;
A
#
# COMPACT_ATOMS: atom_id res chain seq x y z
N MET A 1 -60.09 -20.63 -9.30
CA MET A 1 -58.69 -20.37 -8.88
C MET A 1 -58.42 -18.88 -9.11
N PRO A 2 -58.15 -18.07 -8.08
CA PRO A 2 -57.84 -16.66 -8.29
C PRO A 2 -56.40 -16.55 -8.80
N ALA A 3 -56.20 -15.76 -9.86
CA ALA A 3 -54.87 -15.41 -10.33
C ALA A 3 -54.17 -14.57 -9.25
N MET A 4 -53.00 -15.02 -8.81
CA MET A 4 -52.13 -14.28 -7.90
C MET A 4 -51.58 -13.07 -8.67
N GLY A 5 -52.33 -11.96 -8.64
CA GLY A 5 -51.92 -10.70 -9.26
C GLY A 5 -50.76 -10.10 -8.49
N PHE A 6 -49.59 -10.03 -9.13
CA PHE A 6 -48.46 -9.26 -8.63
C PHE A 6 -48.90 -7.80 -8.47
N GLU A 7 -48.80 -7.22 -7.27
CA GLU A 7 -49.10 -5.81 -7.07
C GLU A 7 -48.12 -4.93 -7.88
N PRO A 8 -48.58 -3.84 -8.52
CA PRO A 8 -47.75 -2.99 -9.38
C PRO A 8 -46.54 -2.34 -8.67
N GLY A 9 -46.53 -2.30 -7.34
CA GLY A 9 -45.39 -1.83 -6.54
C GLY A 9 -44.22 -2.82 -6.48
N THR A 10 -44.49 -4.13 -6.52
CA THR A 10 -43.45 -5.17 -6.37
C THR A 10 -42.54 -5.26 -7.60
N LEU A 11 -43.08 -5.00 -8.80
CA LEU A 11 -42.30 -4.95 -10.04
C LEU A 11 -41.36 -3.72 -10.08
N ARG A 12 -41.78 -2.58 -9.53
CA ARG A 12 -40.97 -1.36 -9.47
C ARG A 12 -39.77 -1.49 -8.54
N VAL A 13 -39.96 -2.08 -7.36
CA VAL A 13 -38.86 -2.34 -6.41
C VAL A 13 -37.84 -3.31 -7.00
N PHE A 14 -38.30 -4.30 -7.78
CA PHE A 14 -37.41 -5.21 -8.49
C PHE A 14 -36.63 -4.53 -9.62
N GLU A 15 -37.28 -3.68 -10.42
CA GLU A 15 -36.60 -2.88 -11.46
C GLU A 15 -35.59 -1.88 -10.88
N GLU A 16 -35.93 -1.22 -9.77
CA GLU A 16 -35.02 -0.29 -9.08
C GLU A 16 -33.82 -1.02 -8.48
N GLY A 17 -34.04 -2.17 -7.84
CA GLY A 17 -32.96 -3.02 -7.34
C GLY A 17 -32.05 -3.52 -8.46
N PHE A 18 -32.63 -3.93 -9.60
CA PHE A 18 -31.87 -4.34 -10.78
C PHE A 18 -31.05 -3.20 -11.37
N LYS A 19 -31.64 -2.01 -11.54
CA LYS A 19 -30.92 -0.81 -12.02
C LYS A 19 -29.80 -0.41 -11.08
N GLN A 20 -30.06 -0.40 -9.77
CA GLN A 20 -29.07 0.00 -8.78
C GLN A 20 -27.91 -1.00 -8.72
N GLN A 21 -28.16 -2.28 -8.95
CA GLN A 21 -27.10 -3.28 -9.04
C GLN A 21 -26.29 -3.13 -10.32
N PHE A 22 -26.95 -2.89 -11.45
CA PHE A 22 -26.30 -2.64 -12.73
C PHE A 22 -25.41 -1.38 -12.71
N GLU A 23 -25.90 -0.30 -12.10
CA GLU A 23 -25.15 0.96 -11.96
C GLU A 23 -23.94 0.81 -11.03
N LYS A 24 -24.05 0.00 -9.96
CA LYS A 24 -22.91 -0.31 -9.07
C LYS A 24 -21.84 -1.13 -9.76
N GLU A 25 -22.22 -2.11 -10.57
CA GLU A 25 -21.28 -2.96 -11.30
C GLU A 25 -20.49 -2.15 -12.34
N ASP A 26 -21.17 -1.25 -13.06
CA ASP A 26 -20.56 -0.34 -14.04
C ASP A 26 -19.66 0.72 -13.38
N LEU A 27 -20.02 1.17 -12.17
CA LEU A 27 -19.19 2.06 -11.39
C LEU A 27 -17.91 1.38 -10.91
N GLN A 28 -18.00 0.14 -10.41
CA GLN A 28 -16.83 -0.61 -9.93
C GLN A 28 -15.85 -0.95 -11.06
N SER A 29 -16.35 -1.37 -12.22
CA SER A 29 -15.50 -1.60 -13.40
C SER A 29 -14.81 -0.30 -13.84
N THR A 30 -15.54 0.82 -13.87
CA THR A 30 -15.01 2.14 -14.21
C THR A 30 -13.93 2.59 -13.22
N VAL A 31 -14.18 2.49 -11.92
CA VAL A 31 -13.21 2.85 -10.86
C VAL A 31 -11.93 2.03 -11.00
N LEU A 32 -12.07 0.74 -11.30
CA LEU A 32 -10.96 -0.18 -11.43
C LEU A 32 -10.13 0.13 -12.69
N GLU A 33 -10.75 0.43 -13.82
CA GLU A 33 -10.06 0.86 -15.04
C GLU A 33 -9.31 2.17 -14.83
N ILE A 34 -9.95 3.17 -14.20
CA ILE A 34 -9.31 4.43 -13.84
C ILE A 34 -8.12 4.16 -12.91
N SER A 35 -8.28 3.30 -11.90
CA SER A 35 -7.23 2.96 -10.94
C SER A 35 -6.00 2.34 -11.61
N ARG A 36 -6.19 1.47 -12.62
CA ARG A 36 -5.10 0.89 -13.41
C ARG A 36 -4.36 1.96 -14.21
N VAL A 37 -5.09 2.85 -14.88
CA VAL A 37 -4.50 3.96 -15.66
C VAL A 37 -3.71 4.90 -14.75
N VAL A 38 -4.29 5.30 -13.62
CA VAL A 38 -3.63 6.15 -12.62
C VAL A 38 -2.37 5.46 -12.08
N SER A 39 -2.42 4.16 -11.79
CA SER A 39 -1.26 3.39 -11.32
C SER A 39 -0.10 3.40 -12.31
N ILE A 40 -0.38 3.29 -13.61
CA ILE A 40 0.66 3.40 -14.65
C ILE A 40 1.31 4.79 -14.64
N PHE A 41 0.52 5.85 -14.53
CA PHE A 41 1.04 7.22 -14.43
C PHE A 41 1.87 7.46 -13.17
N LEU A 42 1.42 6.94 -12.02
CA LEU A 42 2.16 7.04 -10.75
C LEU A 42 3.51 6.32 -10.82
N LEU A 43 3.55 5.10 -11.38
CA LEU A 43 4.80 4.37 -11.57
C LEU A 43 5.74 5.07 -12.56
N LEU A 44 5.22 5.62 -13.65
CA LEU A 44 6.03 6.41 -14.58
C LEU A 44 6.59 7.67 -13.90
N SER A 45 5.76 8.35 -13.10
CA SER A 45 6.20 9.48 -12.28
C SER A 45 7.28 9.07 -11.26
N TYR A 46 7.18 7.88 -10.66
CA TYR A 46 8.21 7.36 -9.77
C TYR A 46 9.52 7.08 -10.50
N ILE A 47 9.48 6.53 -11.72
CA ILE A 47 10.69 6.35 -12.54
C ILE A 47 11.34 7.71 -12.86
N CYS A 48 10.54 8.71 -13.25
CA CYS A 48 11.03 10.07 -13.45
C CYS A 48 11.65 10.64 -12.16
N PHE A 49 11.03 10.39 -11.01
CA PHE A 49 11.54 10.78 -9.70
C PHE A 49 12.87 10.08 -9.36
N LEU A 50 13.01 8.79 -9.63
CA LEU A 50 14.28 8.07 -9.46
C LEU A 50 15.39 8.60 -10.38
N VAL A 51 15.07 8.92 -11.64
CA VAL A 51 16.03 9.57 -12.55
C VAL A 51 16.42 10.94 -12.01
N PHE A 52 15.46 11.68 -11.46
CA PHE A 52 15.72 12.98 -10.85
C PHE A 52 16.69 12.85 -9.67
N GLN A 53 16.43 11.90 -8.77
CA GLN A 53 17.19 11.63 -7.56
C GLN A 53 18.60 11.06 -7.85
N MET A 54 18.71 10.11 -8.78
CA MET A 54 19.97 9.42 -9.05
C MET A 54 20.90 10.15 -10.03
N TYR A 55 20.37 10.99 -10.91
CA TYR A 55 21.16 11.66 -11.94
C TYR A 55 21.15 13.19 -11.84
N THR A 56 19.97 13.81 -11.87
CA THR A 56 19.94 15.29 -12.05
C THR A 56 20.24 16.06 -10.77
N HIS A 57 19.82 15.55 -9.62
CA HIS A 57 19.91 16.25 -8.32
C HIS A 57 20.61 15.39 -7.26
N LEU A 58 21.43 14.42 -7.69
CA LEU A 58 22.20 13.52 -6.82
C LEU A 58 22.93 14.27 -5.69
N SER A 59 23.57 15.39 -6.02
CA SER A 59 24.31 16.21 -5.04
C SER A 59 23.47 16.75 -3.87
N ILE A 60 22.16 16.95 -4.06
CA ILE A 60 21.27 17.39 -2.99
C ILE A 60 20.93 16.21 -2.07
N PHE A 61 20.62 15.06 -2.67
CA PHE A 61 20.27 13.85 -1.91
C PHE A 61 21.47 13.23 -1.18
N GLU A 62 22.69 13.31 -1.73
CA GLU A 62 23.91 12.90 -1.02
C GLU A 62 24.21 13.78 0.19
N SER A 63 23.89 15.08 0.12
CA SER A 63 24.09 16.00 1.24
C SER A 63 23.08 15.80 2.38
N GLU A 64 21.88 15.29 2.08
CA GLU A 64 20.86 14.96 3.09
C GLU A 64 21.10 13.62 3.80
N SER A 65 21.89 12.70 3.22
CA SER A 65 22.23 11.43 3.90
C SER A 65 23.15 11.58 5.12
N GLY A 66 23.64 12.79 5.39
CA GLY A 66 24.50 13.12 6.54
C GLY A 66 25.92 12.56 6.43
N GLU A 67 26.90 13.32 6.89
CA GLU A 67 28.31 12.89 6.97
C GLU A 67 28.57 11.72 7.96
N ASP A 68 27.53 11.22 8.65
CA ASP A 68 27.56 10.02 9.51
C ASP A 68 26.89 8.82 8.82
N ALA A 69 26.98 8.71 7.50
CA ALA A 69 26.69 7.44 6.83
C ALA A 69 27.73 6.44 7.34
N ASP A 70 27.30 5.53 8.23
CA ASP A 70 28.14 4.49 8.82
C ASP A 70 29.04 3.88 7.74
N GLU A 71 30.36 3.89 7.95
CA GLU A 71 31.30 3.24 7.03
C GLU A 71 30.82 1.80 6.79
N PRO A 72 30.87 1.29 5.55
CA PRO A 72 30.37 -0.04 5.22
C PRO A 72 31.10 -1.10 6.05
N THR A 73 30.45 -1.56 7.12
CA THR A 73 31.04 -2.49 8.10
C THR A 73 31.04 -3.94 7.62
N ILE A 74 30.26 -4.25 6.58
CA ILE A 74 30.05 -5.62 6.07
C ILE A 74 30.41 -5.74 4.59
N ASN A 75 31.00 -6.88 4.23
CA ASN A 75 31.35 -7.16 2.84
C ASN A 75 30.11 -7.49 1.98
N VAL A 76 30.23 -7.35 0.66
CA VAL A 76 29.13 -7.58 -0.29
C VAL A 76 28.52 -8.99 -0.19
N PRO A 77 29.30 -10.09 -0.07
CA PRO A 77 28.73 -11.43 0.06
C PRO A 77 27.90 -11.62 1.34
N THR A 78 28.37 -11.06 2.47
CA THR A 78 27.62 -11.10 3.73
C THR A 78 26.35 -10.28 3.64
N SER A 79 26.41 -9.09 3.03
CA SER A 79 25.26 -8.22 2.81
C SER A 79 24.17 -8.92 1.98
N LEU A 80 24.59 -9.55 0.87
CA LEU A 80 23.66 -10.29 -0.01
C LEU A 80 23.04 -11.50 0.72
N THR A 81 23.85 -12.24 1.48
CA THR A 81 23.37 -13.39 2.26
C THR A 81 22.36 -12.94 3.31
N LEU A 82 22.66 -11.87 4.03
CA LEU A 82 21.78 -11.32 5.07
C LEU A 82 20.48 -10.77 4.47
N LEU A 83 20.54 -10.11 3.31
CA LEU A 83 19.36 -9.65 2.58
C LEU A 83 18.47 -10.83 2.16
N LEU A 84 19.03 -11.89 1.59
CA LEU A 84 18.26 -13.06 1.17
C LEU A 84 17.61 -13.78 2.36
N VAL A 85 18.37 -14.03 3.43
CA VAL A 85 17.87 -14.71 4.62
C VAL A 85 16.79 -13.89 5.32
N SER A 86 16.99 -12.59 5.51
CA SER A 86 15.99 -11.70 6.11
C SER A 86 14.72 -11.62 5.27
N THR A 87 14.84 -11.51 3.94
CA THR A 87 13.68 -11.50 3.03
C THR A 87 12.87 -12.79 3.13
N LEU A 88 13.51 -13.95 3.19
CA LEU A 88 12.81 -15.23 3.37
C LEU A 88 12.10 -15.31 4.72
N LEU A 89 12.76 -14.87 5.80
CA LEU A 89 12.14 -14.84 7.12
C LEU A 89 10.93 -13.90 7.16
N VAL A 90 11.04 -12.70 6.61
CA VAL A 90 9.93 -11.74 6.53
C VAL A 90 8.79 -12.32 5.68
N SER A 91 9.08 -12.97 4.55
CA SER A 91 8.07 -13.62 3.71
C SER A 91 7.28 -14.69 4.47
N LEU A 92 7.97 -15.57 5.23
CA LEU A 92 7.31 -16.59 6.04
C LEU A 92 6.44 -15.96 7.15
N ASN A 93 6.97 -14.96 7.86
CA ASN A 93 6.21 -14.25 8.88
C ASN A 93 5.01 -13.50 8.30
N SER A 94 5.12 -12.95 7.09
CA SER A 94 4.03 -12.27 6.41
C SER A 94 2.89 -13.22 6.07
N GLU A 95 3.18 -14.45 5.65
CA GLU A 95 2.15 -15.47 5.39
C GLU A 95 1.40 -15.84 6.68
N TYR A 96 2.12 -16.08 7.78
CA TYR A 96 1.50 -16.33 9.09
C TYR A 96 0.71 -15.13 9.62
N LEU A 97 1.23 -13.92 9.41
CA LEU A 97 0.59 -12.68 9.85
C LEU A 97 -0.74 -12.49 9.12
N VAL A 98 -0.75 -12.55 7.78
CA VAL A 98 -1.96 -12.39 6.96
C VAL A 98 -2.99 -13.46 7.30
N GLY A 99 -2.57 -14.72 7.46
CA GLY A 99 -3.46 -15.82 7.86
C GLY A 99 -4.06 -15.64 9.27
N SER A 100 -3.38 -14.93 10.16
CA SER A 100 -3.87 -14.66 11.52
C SER A 100 -4.90 -13.52 11.57
N ILE A 101 -4.98 -12.65 10.56
CA ILE A 101 -5.88 -11.49 10.56
C ILE A 101 -7.34 -11.95 10.68
N GLU A 102 -7.77 -12.95 9.91
CA GLU A 102 -9.16 -13.47 9.98
C GLU A 102 -9.49 -14.05 11.37
N GLY A 103 -8.53 -14.74 11.99
CA GLY A 103 -8.68 -15.27 13.34
C GLY A 103 -8.80 -14.17 14.40
N VAL A 104 -8.04 -13.09 14.25
CA VAL A 104 -8.09 -11.93 15.16
C VAL A 104 -9.39 -11.16 14.97
N VAL A 105 -9.84 -10.90 13.74
CA VAL A 105 -11.09 -10.19 13.44
C VAL A 105 -12.33 -10.93 13.94
N SER A 106 -12.29 -12.26 13.95
CA SER A 106 -13.39 -13.10 14.47
C SER A 106 -13.37 -13.24 15.99
N SER A 107 -12.20 -13.27 16.62
CA SER A 107 -12.04 -13.46 18.07
C SER A 107 -12.09 -12.16 18.87
N TYR A 108 -11.58 -11.08 18.27
CA TYR A 108 -11.60 -9.72 18.79
C TYR A 108 -12.45 -8.91 17.82
N SER A 109 -13.43 -8.16 18.33
CA SER A 109 -14.34 -7.31 17.53
C SER A 109 -13.62 -6.07 16.97
N VAL A 110 -12.56 -6.29 16.19
CA VAL A 110 -11.70 -5.30 15.57
C VAL A 110 -11.84 -5.46 14.06
N SER A 111 -11.94 -4.35 13.32
CA SER A 111 -12.12 -4.38 11.86
C SER A 111 -10.83 -4.76 11.13
N SER A 112 -10.93 -5.49 10.02
CA SER A 112 -9.79 -5.75 9.12
C SER A 112 -9.16 -4.44 8.63
N SER A 113 -9.97 -3.39 8.47
CA SER A 113 -9.52 -2.05 8.10
C SER A 113 -8.61 -1.43 9.17
N PHE A 114 -8.96 -1.54 10.46
CA PHE A 114 -8.10 -1.06 11.55
C PHE A 114 -6.75 -1.79 11.58
N ILE A 115 -6.77 -3.11 11.40
CA ILE A 115 -5.54 -3.90 11.37
C ILE A 115 -4.66 -3.48 10.19
N GLY A 116 -5.25 -3.35 9.00
CA GLY A 116 -4.55 -2.99 7.77
C GLY A 116 -4.01 -1.57 7.74
N VAL A 117 -4.77 -0.60 8.27
CA VAL A 117 -4.45 0.83 8.18
C VAL A 117 -3.64 1.33 9.39
N ILE A 118 -3.83 0.75 10.57
CA ILE A 118 -3.17 1.21 11.80
C ILE A 118 -2.09 0.23 12.25
N LEU A 119 -2.42 -1.05 12.46
CA LEU A 119 -1.48 -1.99 13.07
C LEU A 119 -0.34 -2.39 12.12
N LEU A 120 -0.65 -2.74 10.87
CA LEU A 120 0.36 -3.18 9.91
C LEU A 120 1.40 -2.09 9.61
N PRO A 121 1.04 -0.81 9.37
CA PRO A 121 2.05 0.23 9.12
C PRO A 121 2.94 0.52 10.33
N ILE A 122 2.40 0.47 11.55
CA ILE A 122 3.20 0.66 12.77
C ILE A 122 4.27 -0.41 12.89
N VAL A 123 3.91 -1.68 12.69
CA VAL A 123 4.86 -2.79 12.82
C VAL A 123 5.81 -2.85 11.62
N GLY A 124 5.29 -2.67 10.40
CA GLY A 124 6.07 -2.74 9.16
C GLY A 124 7.13 -1.65 9.06
N ASN A 125 6.84 -0.45 9.55
CA ASN A 125 7.75 0.71 9.46
C ASN A 125 8.43 1.02 10.81
N ALA A 126 8.33 0.15 11.82
CA ALA A 126 8.88 0.38 13.16
C ALA A 126 10.39 0.65 13.14
N CYS A 127 11.14 -0.09 12.33
CA CYS A 127 12.59 0.09 12.19
C CYS A 127 12.95 1.44 11.56
N GLU A 128 12.17 1.91 10.59
CA GLU A 128 12.36 3.22 9.96
C GLU A 128 12.02 4.34 10.95
N HIS A 129 10.90 4.23 11.68
CA HIS A 129 10.54 5.17 12.73
C HIS A 129 11.62 5.24 13.83
N ALA A 130 12.16 4.10 14.26
CA ALA A 130 13.25 4.06 15.22
C ALA A 130 14.50 4.77 14.69
N SER A 131 14.81 4.60 13.40
CA SER A 131 15.93 5.26 12.74
C SER A 131 15.71 6.78 12.65
N ALA A 132 14.52 7.24 12.24
CA ALA A 132 14.17 8.66 12.20
C ALA A 132 14.22 9.31 13.60
N ILE A 133 13.70 8.65 14.63
CA ILE A 133 13.79 9.12 16.02
C ILE A 133 15.25 9.21 16.46
N ARG A 134 16.09 8.21 16.13
CA ARG A 134 17.53 8.25 16.43
C ARG A 134 18.21 9.45 15.78
N MET A 135 17.88 9.76 14.52
CA MET A 135 18.44 10.93 13.83
C MET A 135 18.02 12.25 14.48
N CYS A 136 16.78 12.36 14.96
CA CYS A 136 16.36 13.52 15.76
C CYS A 136 17.13 13.63 17.09
N ILE A 137 17.43 12.51 17.77
CA ILE A 137 18.15 12.51 19.05
C ILE A 137 19.59 13.03 18.90
N ILE A 138 20.24 12.77 17.75
CA ILE A 138 21.59 13.25 17.45
C ILE A 138 21.60 14.63 16.77
N ASP A 139 20.51 15.39 16.88
CA ASP A 139 20.36 16.75 16.35
C ASP A 139 20.48 16.83 14.81
N LYS A 140 19.98 15.80 14.11
CA LYS A 140 19.91 15.74 12.64
C LYS A 140 18.46 15.57 12.14
N PRO A 141 17.55 16.49 12.45
CA PRO A 141 16.14 16.37 12.08
C PRO A 141 15.88 16.40 10.57
N GLU A 142 16.76 17.02 9.77
CA GLU A 142 16.66 17.05 8.31
C GLU A 142 16.72 15.63 7.71
N ILE A 143 17.60 14.79 8.25
CA ILE A 143 17.72 13.38 7.85
C ILE A 143 16.44 12.62 8.22
N ALA A 144 15.89 12.88 9.40
CA ALA A 144 14.63 12.27 9.84
C ALA A 144 13.45 12.65 8.92
N ILE A 145 13.38 13.91 8.47
CA ILE A 145 12.41 14.37 7.46
C ILE A 145 12.63 13.65 6.13
N GLY A 146 13.89 13.51 5.70
CA GLY A 146 14.25 12.76 4.48
C GLY A 146 13.77 11.30 4.53
N ILE A 147 14.00 10.61 5.66
CA ILE A 147 13.50 9.24 5.89
C ILE A 147 11.96 9.18 5.77
N ALA A 148 11.26 10.10 6.44
CA ALA A 148 9.80 10.12 6.45
C ALA A 148 9.20 10.43 5.06
N VAL A 149 9.67 11.49 4.41
CA VAL A 149 9.19 11.91 3.08
C VAL A 149 9.55 10.88 2.02
N GLY A 150 10.74 10.30 2.10
CA GLY A 150 11.19 9.22 1.20
C GLY A 150 10.28 7.99 1.28
N SER A 151 10.02 7.50 2.50
CA SER A 151 9.12 6.35 2.73
C SER A 151 7.69 6.65 2.23
N CYS A 152 7.12 7.82 2.56
CA CYS A 152 5.80 8.23 2.04
C CYS A 152 5.75 8.31 0.51
N THR A 153 6.79 8.85 -0.12
CA THR A 153 6.90 8.95 -1.59
C THR A 153 6.97 7.57 -2.22
N GLN A 154 7.75 6.65 -1.64
CA GLN A 154 7.86 5.28 -2.12
C GLN A 154 6.54 4.51 -1.97
N ILE A 155 5.84 4.65 -0.84
CA ILE A 155 4.52 4.01 -0.67
C ILE A 155 3.52 4.55 -1.70
N ALA A 156 3.42 5.87 -1.84
CA ALA A 156 2.40 6.52 -2.68
C ALA A 156 2.63 6.34 -4.18
N LEU A 157 3.88 6.47 -4.65
CA LEU A 157 4.20 6.46 -6.08
C LEU A 157 4.65 5.10 -6.60
N PHE A 158 5.08 4.19 -5.72
CA PHE A 158 5.57 2.87 -6.10
C PHE A 158 4.74 1.74 -5.50
N VAL A 159 4.74 1.56 -4.18
CA VAL A 159 4.21 0.33 -3.57
C VAL A 159 2.72 0.12 -3.84
N VAL A 160 1.89 1.14 -3.59
CA VAL A 160 0.44 1.08 -3.82
C VAL A 160 0.08 0.88 -5.30
N PRO A 161 0.55 1.71 -6.25
CA PRO A 161 0.23 1.51 -7.66
C PRO A 161 0.84 0.23 -8.23
N PHE A 162 2.00 -0.20 -7.74
CA PHE A 162 2.58 -1.50 -8.12
C PHE A 162 1.68 -2.65 -7.66
N ALA A 163 1.11 -2.60 -6.46
CA ALA A 163 0.16 -3.60 -5.97
C ALA A 163 -1.10 -3.69 -6.85
N VAL A 164 -1.60 -2.57 -7.36
CA VAL A 164 -2.72 -2.54 -8.34
C VAL A 164 -2.34 -3.28 -9.63
N ILE A 165 -1.14 -3.05 -10.16
CA ILE A 165 -0.66 -3.75 -11.37
C ILE A 165 -0.46 -5.24 -11.11
N VAL A 166 0.10 -5.62 -9.96
CA VAL A 166 0.25 -7.03 -9.57
C VAL A 166 -1.12 -7.70 -9.45
N GLY A 167 -2.08 -7.03 -8.80
CA GLY A 167 -3.47 -7.49 -8.71
C GLY A 167 -4.07 -7.71 -10.09
N TRP A 168 -3.88 -6.76 -11.01
CA TRP A 168 -4.33 -6.91 -12.40
C TRP A 168 -3.71 -8.12 -13.10
N CYS A 169 -2.40 -8.35 -12.96
CA CYS A 169 -1.72 -9.52 -13.51
C CYS A 169 -2.22 -10.85 -12.90
N MET A 170 -2.63 -10.84 -11.64
CA MET A 170 -3.16 -12.00 -10.93
C MET A 170 -4.67 -12.22 -11.13
N GLY A 171 -5.36 -11.33 -11.85
CA GLY A 171 -6.83 -11.36 -12.00
C GLY A 171 -7.59 -10.96 -10.74
N VAL A 172 -6.92 -10.31 -9.78
CA VAL A 172 -7.52 -9.76 -8.56
C VAL A 172 -7.92 -8.31 -8.80
N SER A 173 -9.15 -7.97 -8.44
CA SER A 173 -9.71 -6.62 -8.58
C SER A 173 -9.19 -5.67 -7.49
N MET A 174 -7.90 -5.32 -7.55
CA MET A 174 -7.29 -4.29 -6.71
C MET A 174 -7.48 -2.92 -7.38
N ASP A 175 -8.00 -1.93 -6.66
CA ASP A 175 -8.22 -0.57 -7.13
C ASP A 175 -7.56 0.47 -6.18
N LEU A 176 -7.71 1.75 -6.52
CA LEU A 176 -7.25 2.89 -5.71
C LEU A 176 -8.42 3.56 -4.98
N ASP A 177 -9.54 2.85 -4.78
CA ASP A 177 -10.66 3.36 -4.00
C ASP A 177 -10.43 3.05 -2.52
N PHE A 178 -9.93 4.05 -1.79
CA PHE A 178 -9.73 3.94 -0.35
C PHE A 178 -11.02 4.15 0.46
N GLY A 179 -12.15 4.44 -0.20
CA GLY A 179 -13.43 4.73 0.42
C GLY A 179 -13.38 5.88 1.45
N MET A 180 -14.45 6.02 2.23
CA MET A 180 -14.34 6.64 3.55
C MET A 180 -13.82 5.55 4.48
N LEU A 181 -12.55 5.64 4.90
CA LEU A 181 -11.96 4.79 5.95
C LEU A 181 -12.95 4.66 7.13
N GLY A 182 -13.66 3.53 7.18
CA GLY A 182 -14.68 3.17 8.16
C GLY A 182 -14.41 1.78 8.73
#